data_AF-A0A6V7LD43-F1
#
_entry.id   AF-A0A6V7LD43-F1
#
_cell.length_a   1.000
_cell.length_b   1.000
_cell.length_c   1.000
_cell.angle_alpha   90.00
_cell.angle_beta   90.00
_cell.angle_gamma   90.00
#
_symmetry.space_group_name_H-M   'P 1'
#
loop_
_entity.id
_entity.type
_entity.pdbx_description
1 polymer ?
#
loop_
_entity_poly.entity_id
_entity_poly.type
_entity_poly.pdbx_seq_one_letter_code
_entity_poly.pdbx_strand_id
1 'polypeptide(L)'
;LCNIVHQRQYNFMLRMDQFFKFSKYANEQEQLLSIIHGLTGGVISKRKKEYKEKGDAAFGDTIKAAKPYENAKMEEKIKSANMRYVRDDLDEIDENDVGEKRRLAFLDLMLELQRNGANLTEEEVREEVDTIMFE
;
A
#
# COMPACT_ATOMS: atom_id res chain seq x y z
N LEU A 1 -7.39 6.51 -15.78
CA LEU A 1 -7.83 6.82 -14.40
C LEU A 1 -7.31 8.19 -13.95
N CYS A 2 -5.99 8.39 -13.81
CA CYS A 2 -5.39 9.64 -13.34
C CYS A 2 -5.86 10.91 -14.08
N ASN A 3 -5.95 10.90 -15.41
CA ASN A 3 -6.47 12.06 -16.17
C ASN A 3 -7.93 12.38 -15.80
N ILE A 4 -8.79 11.36 -15.63
CA ILE A 4 -10.20 11.54 -15.24
C ILE A 4 -10.27 12.17 -13.84
N VAL A 5 -9.46 11.70 -12.89
CA VAL A 5 -9.36 12.26 -11.53
C VAL A 5 -8.96 13.74 -11.58
N HIS A 6 -7.93 14.09 -12.37
CA HIS A 6 -7.53 15.49 -12.56
C HIS A 6 -8.66 16.33 -13.17
N GLN A 7 -9.34 15.83 -14.20
CA GLN A 7 -10.48 16.54 -14.82
C GLN A 7 -11.63 16.77 -13.82
N ARG A 8 -11.89 15.82 -12.91
CA ARG A 8 -12.90 15.98 -11.84
C ARG A 8 -12.53 17.05 -10.81
N GLN A 9 -11.23 17.29 -10.58
CA GLN A 9 -10.77 18.35 -9.68
C GLN A 9 -10.96 19.75 -10.27
N TYR A 10 -10.71 19.93 -11.57
CA TYR A 10 -10.80 21.24 -12.23
C TYR A 10 -12.20 21.59 -12.74
N ASN A 11 -12.98 20.60 -13.17
CA ASN A 11 -14.31 20.83 -13.73
C ASN A 11 -15.40 20.66 -12.67
N PHE A 12 -16.02 21.77 -12.27
CA PHE A 12 -17.09 21.78 -11.27
C PHE A 12 -18.27 20.85 -11.62
N MET A 13 -18.59 20.69 -12.91
CA MET A 13 -19.69 19.83 -13.34
C MET A 13 -19.33 18.35 -13.20
N LEU A 14 -18.08 17.95 -13.46
CA LEU A 14 -17.58 16.58 -13.25
C LEU A 14 -17.27 16.27 -11.78
N ARG A 15 -17.14 17.30 -10.95
CA ARG A 15 -17.02 17.16 -9.49
C ARG A 15 -18.32 16.66 -8.86
N MET A 16 -19.47 17.06 -9.42
CA MET A 16 -20.77 16.60 -8.96
C MET A 16 -21.05 15.17 -9.46
N ASP A 17 -21.24 14.23 -8.54
CA ASP A 17 -21.38 12.81 -8.87
C ASP A 17 -22.52 12.50 -9.85
N GLN A 18 -23.64 13.22 -9.74
CA GLN A 18 -24.79 13.02 -10.61
C GLN A 18 -24.43 13.29 -12.08
N PHE A 19 -23.83 14.44 -12.36
CA PHE A 19 -23.44 14.80 -13.73
C PHE A 19 -22.27 13.96 -14.23
N PHE A 20 -21.35 13.56 -13.35
CA PHE A 20 -20.26 12.67 -13.71
C PHE A 20 -20.77 11.31 -14.19
N LYS A 21 -21.73 10.70 -13.49
CA LYS A 21 -22.31 9.40 -13.86
C LYS A 21 -22.97 9.39 -15.24
N PHE A 22 -23.47 10.54 -15.71
CA PHE A 22 -24.03 10.68 -17.06
C PHE A 22 -22.99 11.06 -18.13
N SER A 23 -21.74 11.30 -17.74
CA SER A 23 -20.67 11.64 -18.68
C SER A 23 -20.02 10.40 -19.29
N LYS A 24 -19.39 10.55 -20.47
CA LYS A 24 -18.60 9.47 -21.09
C LYS A 24 -17.45 9.00 -20.20
N TYR A 25 -16.92 9.89 -19.36
CA TYR A 25 -15.82 9.61 -18.45
C TYR A 25 -16.17 8.59 -17.37
N ALA A 26 -17.46 8.45 -16.99
CA ALA A 26 -17.87 7.42 -16.03
C ALA A 26 -17.67 6.01 -16.60
N ASN A 27 -18.11 5.78 -17.84
CA ASN A 27 -17.92 4.50 -18.52
C ASN A 27 -16.44 4.19 -18.75
N GLU A 28 -15.65 5.20 -19.15
CA GLU A 28 -14.20 5.05 -19.32
C GLU A 28 -13.51 4.76 -17.97
N GLN A 29 -13.94 5.40 -16.89
CA GLN A 29 -13.42 5.13 -15.55
C GLN A 29 -13.71 3.69 -15.12
N GLU A 30 -14.94 3.20 -15.33
CA GLU A 30 -15.33 1.82 -14.99
C GLU A 30 -14.51 0.79 -15.79
N GLN A 31 -14.32 1.02 -17.09
CA GLN A 31 -13.45 0.16 -17.91
C GLN A 31 -12.01 0.13 -17.41
N LEU A 32 -11.44 1.31 -17.10
CA LEU A 32 -10.06 1.39 -16.60
C LEU A 32 -9.92 0.70 -15.23
N LEU A 33 -10.91 0.87 -14.36
CA LEU A 33 -10.95 0.22 -13.06
C LEU A 33 -11.05 -1.30 -13.20
N SER A 34 -11.86 -1.80 -14.14
CA SER A 34 -11.95 -3.24 -14.43
C SER A 34 -10.62 -3.85 -14.90
N ILE A 35 -9.86 -3.12 -15.72
CA ILE A 35 -8.54 -3.57 -16.19
C ILE A 35 -7.56 -3.63 -15.02
N ILE A 36 -7.56 -2.60 -14.17
CA ILE A 36 -6.69 -2.51 -12.99
C ILE A 36 -6.98 -3.66 -12.03
N HIS A 37 -8.23 -3.86 -11.59
CA HIS A 37 -8.59 -4.96 -10.70
C HIS A 37 -8.28 -6.34 -11.30
N GLY A 38 -8.43 -6.49 -12.63
CA GLY A 38 -8.03 -7.70 -13.33
C GLY A 38 -6.52 -7.96 -13.25
N LEU A 39 -5.71 -6.92 -13.45
CA LEU A 39 -4.25 -6.99 -13.31
C LEU A 39 -3.84 -7.25 -11.85
N THR A 40 -4.40 -6.53 -10.89
CA THR A 40 -4.11 -6.70 -9.45
C THR A 40 -4.39 -8.13 -9.02
N GLY A 41 -5.56 -8.67 -9.37
CA GLY A 41 -5.91 -10.06 -9.06
C GLY A 41 -4.92 -11.07 -9.66
N GLY A 42 -4.45 -10.83 -10.88
CA GLY A 42 -3.42 -11.64 -11.52
C GLY A 42 -2.07 -11.59 -10.79
N VAL A 43 -1.64 -10.40 -10.38
CA VAL A 43 -0.38 -10.19 -9.62
C VAL A 43 -0.46 -10.85 -8.25
N ILE A 44 -1.55 -10.67 -7.51
CA ILE A 44 -1.78 -11.30 -6.21
C ILE A 44 -1.73 -12.82 -6.34
N SER A 45 -2.44 -13.38 -7.32
CA SER A 45 -2.46 -14.83 -7.56
C SER A 45 -1.08 -15.38 -7.87
N LYS A 46 -0.32 -14.69 -8.74
CA LYS A 46 1.05 -15.07 -9.10
C LYS A 46 1.99 -14.98 -7.89
N ARG A 47 1.97 -13.86 -7.17
CA ARG A 47 2.85 -13.64 -6.00
C ARG A 47 2.54 -14.61 -4.88
N LYS A 48 1.27 -14.91 -4.64
CA LYS A 48 0.84 -15.94 -3.68
C LYS A 48 1.33 -17.34 -4.05
N LYS A 49 1.32 -17.70 -5.34
CA LYS A 49 1.91 -18.96 -5.80
C LYS A 49 3.42 -19.00 -5.55
N GLU A 50 4.13 -17.93 -5.90
CA GLU A 50 5.56 -17.78 -5.59
C GLU A 50 5.83 -17.90 -4.08
N TYR A 51 4.97 -17.32 -3.26
CA TYR A 51 5.06 -17.36 -1.80
C TYR A 51 4.83 -18.78 -1.24
N LYS A 52 3.91 -19.55 -1.83
CA LYS A 52 3.71 -20.98 -1.48
C LYS A 52 4.88 -21.86 -1.91
N GLU A 53 5.48 -21.61 -3.08
CA GLU A 53 6.57 -22.42 -3.65
C GLU A 53 7.92 -22.15 -2.98
N LYS A 54 8.23 -20.88 -2.67
CA LYS A 54 9.54 -20.46 -2.15
C LYS A 54 9.56 -20.28 -0.63
N GLY A 55 8.40 -20.28 0.05
CA GLY A 55 8.32 -20.15 1.51
C GLY A 55 9.07 -18.93 2.03
N ASP A 56 9.85 -19.10 3.11
CA ASP A 56 10.66 -18.03 3.70
C ASP A 56 11.76 -17.46 2.77
N ALA A 57 12.13 -18.19 1.71
CA ALA A 57 13.11 -17.73 0.72
C ALA A 57 12.47 -16.86 -0.38
N ALA A 58 11.13 -16.78 -0.43
CA ALA A 58 10.42 -15.84 -1.31
C ALA A 58 10.66 -14.39 -0.89
N PHE A 59 10.85 -14.19 0.40
CA PHE A 59 11.26 -12.93 1.00
C PHE A 59 12.78 -12.83 0.97
N GLY A 60 13.29 -11.73 0.42
CA GLY A 60 14.67 -11.33 0.72
C GLY A 60 14.84 -11.18 2.24
N ASP A 61 16.08 -11.19 2.73
CA ASP A 61 16.46 -11.09 4.15
C ASP A 61 16.04 -9.77 4.86
N THR A 62 14.93 -9.14 4.47
CA THR A 62 14.44 -7.84 4.92
C THR A 62 13.67 -7.92 6.24
N ILE A 63 12.95 -9.01 6.54
CA ILE A 63 12.17 -9.12 7.80
C ILE A 63 13.01 -9.55 9.00
N LYS A 64 14.12 -10.27 8.80
CA LYS A 64 14.94 -10.81 9.91
C LYS A 64 15.53 -9.72 10.83
N ALA A 65 15.45 -8.45 10.44
CA ALA A 65 15.94 -7.30 11.20
C ALA A 65 14.83 -6.40 11.77
N ALA A 66 13.54 -6.65 11.46
CA ALA A 66 12.45 -5.91 12.07
C ALA A 66 12.24 -6.42 13.51
N LYS A 67 12.81 -5.71 14.48
CA LYS A 67 12.56 -5.97 15.90
C LYS A 67 11.04 -5.96 16.15
N PRO A 68 10.50 -6.87 16.99
CA PRO A 68 9.13 -6.76 17.46
C PRO A 68 8.94 -5.37 18.10
N TYR A 69 7.87 -4.68 17.72
CA TYR A 69 7.56 -3.35 18.22
C TYR A 69 7.35 -3.42 19.75
N GLU A 70 8.35 -3.01 20.52
CA GLU A 70 8.22 -2.80 21.96
C GLU A 70 7.67 -1.39 22.22
N ASN A 71 6.41 -1.31 22.62
CA ASN A 71 5.71 -0.09 23.01
C ASN A 71 6.18 0.53 24.35
N ALA A 72 7.46 0.43 24.72
CA ALA A 72 7.93 0.79 26.07
C ALA A 72 8.89 1.99 26.15
N LYS A 73 9.33 2.59 25.04
CA LYS A 73 10.35 3.69 25.04
C LYS A 73 9.86 5.03 24.45
N MET A 74 8.56 5.24 24.35
CA MET A 74 7.98 6.45 23.74
C MET A 74 8.02 7.68 24.68
N GLU A 75 8.13 7.49 26.00
CA GLU A 75 7.83 8.56 26.96
C GLU A 75 8.93 9.64 27.10
N GLU A 76 10.20 9.36 26.79
CA GLU A 76 11.27 10.36 27.01
C GLU A 76 11.47 11.36 25.85
N LYS A 77 11.01 11.05 24.63
CA LYS A 77 11.24 11.87 23.41
C LYS A 77 10.19 12.98 23.19
N ILE A 78 9.31 13.24 24.17
CA ILE A 78 8.18 14.18 24.04
C ILE A 78 8.60 15.66 24.16
N LYS A 79 9.83 15.97 24.63
CA LYS A 79 10.25 17.37 24.87
C LYS A 79 10.83 18.12 23.66
N SER A 80 11.05 17.48 22.50
CA SER A 80 11.49 18.17 21.27
C SER A 80 10.34 18.48 20.29
N ALA A 81 9.10 18.45 20.79
CA ALA A 81 7.82 18.38 20.07
C ALA A 81 7.45 19.50 19.08
N ASN A 82 8.31 20.48 18.78
CA ASN A 82 7.89 21.64 17.99
C ASN A 82 8.25 21.65 16.49
N MET A 83 8.78 20.55 15.91
CA MET A 83 8.94 20.41 14.45
C MET A 83 8.69 18.98 13.95
N ARG A 84 7.62 18.32 14.42
CA ARG A 84 7.33 16.92 14.05
C ARG A 84 6.62 16.77 12.68
N TYR A 85 6.02 17.82 12.14
CA TYR A 85 5.26 17.77 10.88
C TYR A 85 6.10 17.95 9.60
N VAL A 86 7.42 18.16 9.72
CA VAL A 86 8.36 18.29 8.59
C VAL A 86 9.31 17.09 8.51
N ARG A 87 9.23 16.15 9.45
CA ARG A 87 10.07 14.97 9.45
C ARG A 87 9.39 13.87 8.64
N ASP A 88 9.93 13.66 7.45
CA ASP A 88 9.63 12.51 6.61
C ASP A 88 10.09 11.27 7.38
N ASP A 89 9.34 10.17 7.34
CA ASP A 89 9.67 8.88 7.96
C ASP A 89 10.99 8.27 7.40
N LEU A 90 11.61 8.99 6.46
CA LEU A 90 12.94 8.77 5.89
C LEU A 90 14.11 9.29 6.75
N ASP A 91 13.86 10.14 7.75
CA ASP A 91 14.91 10.89 8.48
C ASP A 91 15.51 10.16 9.69
N GLU A 92 14.88 9.08 10.16
CA GLU A 92 15.47 8.21 11.19
C GLU A 92 16.46 7.23 10.54
N ILE A 93 17.57 7.77 10.05
CA ILE A 93 18.73 7.01 9.59
C ILE A 93 19.41 6.44 10.85
N ASP A 94 19.30 5.12 11.07
CA ASP A 94 20.17 4.39 11.99
C ASP A 94 21.62 4.58 11.49
N GLU A 95 22.55 4.98 12.34
CA GLU A 95 23.97 5.16 11.97
C GLU A 95 24.60 3.87 11.40
N ASN A 96 23.93 2.72 11.53
CA ASN A 96 24.32 1.45 10.94
C ASN A 96 23.69 1.16 9.55
N ASP A 97 22.87 2.05 8.99
CA ASP A 97 22.12 1.85 7.73
C ASP A 97 22.97 2.19 6.49
N VAL A 98 24.18 1.61 6.39
CA VAL A 98 25.05 1.71 5.21
C VAL A 98 24.60 0.65 4.18
N GLY A 99 23.63 0.98 3.34
CA GLY A 99 23.13 0.13 2.25
C GLY A 99 21.80 0.58 1.65
N GLU A 100 21.36 -0.03 0.54
CA GLU A 100 20.04 0.20 -0.05
C GLU A 100 18.95 -0.21 0.96
N LYS A 101 18.15 0.75 1.44
CA LYS A 101 17.06 0.50 2.40
C LYS A 101 16.19 -0.63 1.87
N ARG A 102 16.18 -1.75 2.59
CA ARG A 102 15.43 -2.97 2.25
C ARG A 102 13.93 -2.74 2.45
N ARG A 103 13.25 -2.21 1.44
CA ARG A 103 11.80 -1.97 1.46
C ARG A 103 11.05 -3.20 0.92
N LEU A 104 10.04 -3.62 1.65
CA LEU A 104 9.11 -4.66 1.21
C LEU A 104 8.01 -4.05 0.37
N ALA A 105 7.57 -4.78 -0.66
CA ALA A 105 6.34 -4.43 -1.32
C ALA A 105 5.18 -4.65 -0.35
N PHE A 106 4.20 -3.74 -0.36
CA PHE A 106 3.04 -3.80 0.53
C PHE A 106 2.28 -5.13 0.45
N LEU A 107 2.08 -5.67 -0.76
CA LEU A 107 1.47 -6.99 -0.95
C LEU A 107 2.25 -8.11 -0.25
N ASP A 108 3.57 -8.06 -0.28
CA ASP A 108 4.41 -9.08 0.35
C ASP A 108 4.24 -9.03 1.88
N LEU A 109 4.13 -7.82 2.46
CA LEU A 109 3.82 -7.63 3.89
C LEU A 109 2.44 -8.22 4.26
N MET A 110 1.41 -7.99 3.44
CA MET A 110 0.06 -8.53 3.68
C MET A 110 0.05 -10.06 3.68
N LEU A 111 0.75 -10.68 2.72
CA LEU A 111 0.88 -12.14 2.64
C LEU A 111 1.63 -12.72 3.84
N GLU A 112 2.59 -11.98 4.40
CA GLU A 112 3.31 -12.39 5.60
C GLU A 112 2.44 -12.34 6.86
N LEU A 113 1.69 -11.25 7.06
CA LEU A 113 0.76 -11.11 8.19
C LEU A 113 -0.30 -12.21 8.17
N GLN A 114 -0.85 -12.51 6.99
CA GLN A 114 -1.80 -13.60 6.80
C GLN A 114 -1.22 -14.95 7.24
N ARG A 115 0.09 -15.19 7.00
CA ARG A 115 0.77 -16.42 7.44
C ARG A 115 1.07 -16.43 8.93
N ASN A 116 1.45 -15.28 9.51
CA ASN A 116 1.83 -15.14 10.91
C ASN A 116 0.63 -15.11 11.87
N GLY A 117 -0.58 -15.46 11.38
CA GLY A 117 -1.76 -15.67 12.21
C GLY A 117 -2.75 -14.50 12.23
N ALA A 118 -2.55 -13.47 11.40
CA ALA A 118 -3.65 -12.56 11.10
C ALA A 118 -4.67 -13.33 10.25
N ASN A 119 -5.90 -13.45 10.73
CA ASN A 119 -6.99 -14.11 9.99
C ASN A 119 -7.50 -13.22 8.84
N LEU A 120 -6.60 -12.83 7.93
CA LEU A 120 -6.90 -12.07 6.73
C LEU A 120 -7.36 -13.03 5.64
N THR A 121 -8.53 -12.75 5.08
CA THR A 121 -9.05 -13.46 3.91
C THR A 121 -8.37 -12.96 2.63
N GLU A 122 -8.49 -13.74 1.56
CA GLU A 122 -7.94 -13.34 0.26
C GLU A 122 -8.63 -12.11 -0.33
N GLU A 123 -9.91 -11.94 0.03
CA GLU A 123 -10.72 -10.79 -0.36
C GLU A 123 -10.25 -9.53 0.34
N GLU A 124 -10.03 -9.57 1.66
CA GLU A 124 -9.47 -8.44 2.42
C GLU A 124 -8.08 -8.02 1.91
N VAL A 125 -7.17 -8.96 1.63
CA VAL A 125 -5.85 -8.62 1.07
C VAL A 125 -5.99 -7.94 -0.30
N ARG A 126 -6.98 -8.36 -1.11
CA ARG A 126 -7.22 -7.77 -2.40
C ARG A 126 -7.81 -6.37 -2.27
N GLU A 127 -8.82 -6.19 -1.42
CA GLU A 127 -9.48 -4.90 -1.18
C GLU A 127 -8.48 -3.88 -0.64
N GLU A 128 -7.68 -4.22 0.37
CA GLU A 128 -6.67 -3.32 0.93
C GLU A 128 -5.61 -2.91 -0.10
N VAL A 129 -5.16 -3.85 -0.94
CA VAL A 129 -4.22 -3.55 -2.02
C VAL A 129 -4.86 -2.66 -3.08
N ASP A 130 -6.12 -2.92 -3.44
CA ASP A 130 -6.83 -2.13 -4.44
C ASP A 130 -7.10 -0.70 -3.94
N THR A 131 -7.54 -0.53 -2.68
CA THR A 131 -7.78 0.78 -2.06
C THR A 131 -6.49 1.59 -1.92
N ILE A 132 -5.39 0.97 -1.45
CA ILE A 132 -4.12 1.69 -1.30
C ILE A 132 -3.51 2.10 -2.65
N MET A 133 -3.72 1.32 -3.71
CA MET A 133 -3.08 1.56 -4.99
C MET A 133 -3.93 2.38 -5.97
N PHE A 134 -5.26 2.29 -5.92
CA PHE A 134 -6.12 2.68 -7.04
C PHE A 134 -7.43 3.42 -6.70
N GLU A 135 -7.80 3.53 -5.43
CA GLU A 135 -9.03 4.23 -4.99
C GLU A 135 -8.73 5.63 -4.43
#